data_AF-A0A3M7R2J5-F1
#
_entry.id   AF-A0A3M7R2J5-F1
#
_cell.length_a   1.000
_cell.length_b   1.000
_cell.length_c   1.000
_cell.angle_alpha   90.00
_cell.angle_beta   90.00
_cell.angle_gamma   90.00
#
_symmetry.space_group_name_H-M   'P 1'
#
loop_
_entity.id
_entity.type
_entity.pdbx_description
1 polymer ?
#
loop_
_entity_poly.entity_id
_entity_poly.type
_entity_poly.pdbx_seq_one_letter_code
_entity_poly.pdbx_strand_id
1 'polypeptide(L)'
;MMFGLKCLVSIVGQKQKCYFCDEEGHNIAKCPIKETLCEKCHQKGHSTQKCSIAEKLKSLERKKIDYNDLYIDQEETQSII
;
A
#
# COMPACT_ATOMS: atom_id res chain seq x y z
N MET A 1 16.48 -17.57 -39.66
CA MET A 1 17.00 -17.82 -38.29
C MET A 1 17.19 -16.48 -37.60
N MET A 2 16.20 -16.02 -36.81
CA MET A 2 16.25 -14.75 -36.07
C MET A 2 16.39 -15.07 -34.57
N PHE A 3 17.62 -15.14 -34.07
CA PHE A 3 17.85 -15.21 -32.63
C PHE A 3 17.83 -13.78 -32.08
N GLY A 4 16.72 -13.45 -31.41
CA GLY A 4 16.53 -12.16 -30.74
C GLY A 4 17.64 -11.91 -29.72
N LEU A 5 18.36 -10.81 -29.92
CA LEU A 5 19.32 -10.26 -28.97
C LEU A 5 18.60 -9.99 -27.64
N LYS A 6 18.81 -10.87 -26.65
CA LYS A 6 18.43 -10.63 -25.27
C LYS A 6 19.40 -9.60 -24.71
N CYS A 7 19.11 -8.31 -24.92
CA CYS A 7 19.87 -7.23 -24.31
C CYS A 7 19.69 -7.31 -22.78
N LEU A 8 20.73 -7.79 -22.09
CA LEU A 8 20.82 -7.73 -20.64
C LEU A 8 21.19 -6.29 -20.26
N VAL A 9 20.19 -5.41 -20.21
CA VAL A 9 20.37 -4.04 -19.72
C VAL A 9 20.49 -4.12 -18.19
N SER A 10 21.72 -4.30 -17.69
CA SER A 10 22.02 -4.16 -16.27
C SER A 10 22.06 -2.67 -15.96
N ILE A 11 20.97 -2.14 -15.43
CA ILE A 11 20.85 -0.74 -15.01
C ILE A 11 21.82 -0.55 -13.82
N VAL A 12 23.02 -0.05 -14.11
CA VAL A 12 24.07 0.27 -13.15
C VAL A 12 23.50 1.27 -12.13
N GLY A 13 23.17 0.79 -10.93
CA GLY A 13 22.67 1.62 -9.83
C GLY A 13 21.38 1.15 -9.15
N GLN A 14 20.68 0.14 -9.66
CA GLN A 14 19.51 -0.40 -8.95
C GLN A 14 19.96 -1.40 -7.88
N LYS A 15 19.89 -0.99 -6.60
CA LYS A 15 20.03 -1.90 -5.46
C LYS A 15 18.96 -3.00 -5.57
N GLN A 16 19.37 -4.26 -5.43
CA GLN A 16 18.43 -5.38 -5.39
C GLN A 16 17.51 -5.23 -4.18
N LYS A 17 16.24 -4.95 -4.45
CA LYS A 17 15.15 -4.98 -3.48
C LYS A 17 14.52 -6.37 -3.48
N CYS A 18 13.96 -6.76 -2.34
CA CYS A 18 13.16 -7.95 -2.23
C CYS A 18 11.91 -7.82 -3.10
N TYR A 19 11.72 -8.70 -4.08
CA TYR A 19 10.54 -8.66 -4.96
C TYR A 19 9.20 -8.88 -4.23
N PHE A 20 9.25 -9.30 -2.97
CA PHE A 20 8.05 -9.59 -2.18
C PHE A 20 7.59 -8.38 -1.37
N CYS A 21 8.50 -7.71 -0.64
CA CYS A 21 8.17 -6.58 0.21
C CYS A 21 8.74 -5.23 -0.26
N ASP A 22 9.50 -5.20 -1.35
CA ASP A 22 10.20 -4.03 -1.90
C ASP A 22 11.29 -3.42 -0.99
N GLU A 23 11.68 -4.11 0.09
CA GLU A 23 12.75 -3.66 0.99
C GLU A 23 14.14 -4.13 0.52
N GLU A 24 15.18 -3.33 0.80
CA GLU A 24 16.57 -3.70 0.51
C GLU A 24 17.21 -4.53 1.65
N GLY A 25 18.34 -5.19 1.38
CA GLY A 25 19.10 -5.93 2.39
C GLY A 25 18.73 -7.41 2.54
N HIS A 26 17.68 -7.90 1.89
CA HIS A 26 17.34 -9.31 1.84
C HIS A 26 16.71 -9.69 0.48
N ASN A 27 16.69 -10.99 0.17
CA ASN A 27 16.01 -11.55 -1.00
C ASN A 27 14.69 -12.23 -0.60
N ILE A 28 13.87 -12.64 -1.57
CA ILE A 28 12.57 -13.29 -1.33
C ILE A 28 12.70 -14.49 -0.37
N ALA A 29 13.79 -15.26 -0.47
CA ALA A 29 14.03 -16.43 0.37
C ALA A 29 14.25 -16.07 1.85
N LYS A 30 14.82 -14.90 2.14
CA LYS A 30 15.08 -14.39 3.50
C LYS A 30 14.11 -13.26 3.88
N CYS A 31 12.95 -13.16 3.23
CA CYS A 31 12.01 -12.08 3.50
C CYS A 31 11.28 -12.31 4.84
N PRO A 32 11.41 -11.40 5.82
CA PRO A 32 10.79 -11.57 7.14
C PRO A 32 9.26 -11.54 7.05
N ILE A 33 8.70 -10.78 6.11
CA ILE A 33 7.24 -10.62 5.92
C ILE A 33 6.57 -11.94 5.49
N LYS A 34 7.33 -12.91 4.98
CA LYS A 34 6.79 -14.22 4.59
C LYS A 34 6.27 -15.00 5.81
N GLU A 35 6.90 -14.81 6.97
CA GLU A 35 6.57 -15.50 8.22
C GLU A 35 5.75 -14.62 9.16
N THR A 36 5.83 -13.29 9.02
CA THR A 36 5.02 -12.33 9.77
C THR A 36 3.53 -12.43 9.42
N LEU A 37 2.69 -12.43 10.46
CA LEU A 37 1.24 -12.32 10.33
C LEU A 37 0.85 -10.86 10.15
N CYS A 38 -0.04 -10.58 9.19
CA CYS A 38 -0.62 -9.26 9.07
C CYS A 38 -1.50 -8.92 10.29
N GLU A 39 -1.31 -7.76 10.89
CA GLU A 39 -2.07 -7.33 12.08
C GLU A 39 -3.55 -7.03 11.79
N LYS A 40 -3.91 -6.80 10.52
CA LYS A 40 -5.27 -6.45 10.12
C LYS A 40 -6.13 -7.66 9.78
N CYS A 41 -5.53 -8.71 9.22
CA CYS A 41 -6.28 -9.91 8.79
C CYS A 41 -5.73 -11.22 9.35
N HIS A 42 -4.65 -11.18 10.12
CA HIS A 42 -3.99 -12.35 10.72
C HIS A 42 -3.54 -13.40 9.71
N GLN A 43 -3.32 -13.00 8.45
CA GLN A 43 -2.79 -13.88 7.40
C GLN A 43 -1.33 -13.54 7.12
N LYS A 44 -0.53 -14.57 6.85
CA LYS A 44 0.86 -14.44 6.40
C LYS A 44 0.93 -14.16 4.90
N GLY A 45 2.09 -13.70 4.45
CA GLY A 45 2.36 -13.59 3.03
C GLY A 45 2.11 -12.19 2.43
N HIS A 46 1.93 -11.16 3.25
CA HIS A 46 1.90 -9.76 2.82
C HIS A 46 2.21 -8.84 4.00
N SER A 47 2.65 -7.61 3.69
CA SER A 47 2.80 -6.56 4.72
C SER A 47 1.45 -5.97 5.09
N THR A 48 1.28 -5.52 6.34
CA THR A 48 0.07 -4.83 6.82
C THR A 48 -0.35 -3.68 5.89
N GLN A 49 0.59 -2.99 5.26
CA GLN A 49 0.32 -1.91 4.31
C GLN A 49 -0.31 -2.39 2.99
N LYS A 50 0.03 -3.60 2.54
CA LYS A 50 -0.49 -4.21 1.29
C LYS A 50 -1.59 -5.23 1.55
N CYS A 51 -2.28 -5.13 2.70
CA CYS A 51 -3.36 -6.06 3.05
C CYS A 51 -4.61 -5.79 2.21
N SER A 52 -4.95 -6.73 1.31
CA SER A 52 -6.14 -6.64 0.45
C SER A 52 -7.45 -6.58 1.25
N ILE A 53 -7.49 -7.21 2.44
CA ILE A 53 -8.67 -7.17 3.32
C ILE A 53 -8.80 -5.78 3.96
N ALA A 54 -7.69 -5.19 4.41
CA ALA A 54 -7.71 -3.83 4.96
C ALA A 54 -8.15 -2.79 3.91
N GLU A 55 -7.71 -2.94 2.66
CA GLU A 55 -8.17 -2.13 1.52
C GLU A 55 -9.69 -2.23 1.30
N LYS A 56 -10.24 -3.46 1.37
CA LYS A 56 -11.69 -3.67 1.26
C LYS A 56 -12.45 -3.04 2.42
N LEU A 57 -11.97 -3.17 3.65
CA LEU A 57 -12.61 -2.58 4.83
C LEU A 57 -12.66 -1.05 4.73
N LYS A 58 -11.52 -0.40 4.42
CA LYS A 58 -11.47 1.05 4.17
C LYS A 58 -12.45 1.50 3.08
N SER A 59 -12.59 0.68 2.03
CA SER A 59 -13.51 0.96 0.92
C SER A 59 -14.97 0.84 1.32
N LEU A 60 -15.31 -0.01 2.30
CA LEU A 60 -16.64 -0.13 2.86
C LEU A 60 -16.95 1.00 3.84
N GLU A 61 -15.97 1.40 4.66
CA GLU A 61 -16.10 2.52 5.61
C GLU A 61 -16.34 3.85 4.89
N ARG A 62 -15.57 4.15 3.82
CA ARG A 62 -15.81 5.35 3.00
C ARG A 62 -17.21 5.41 2.38
N LYS A 63 -17.84 4.26 2.11
CA LYS A 63 -19.21 4.23 1.58
C LYS A 63 -20.28 4.54 2.62
N LYS A 64 -19.94 4.54 3.92
CA LYS A 64 -20.86 4.84 5.02
C LYS A 64 -20.85 6.30 5.45
N ILE A 65 -20.03 7.16 4.82
CA ILE A 65 -20.05 8.59 5.14
C ILE A 65 -21.42 9.13 4.72
N ASP A 66 -22.20 9.56 5.71
CA ASP A 66 -23.51 10.16 5.49
C ASP A 66 -23.34 11.60 5.00
N TYR A 67 -24.19 12.02 4.06
CA TYR A 67 -24.15 13.36 3.47
C TYR A 67 -24.38 14.47 4.50
N ASN A 68 -25.10 14.21 5.59
CA ASN A 68 -25.35 15.22 6.62
C ASN A 68 -24.11 15.51 7.49
N ASP A 69 -23.13 14.60 7.55
CA ASP A 69 -21.87 14.79 8.30
C ASP A 69 -20.89 15.73 7.59
N LEU A 70 -21.15 16.03 6.30
CA LEU A 70 -20.37 16.98 5.51
C LEU A 70 -20.84 18.44 5.69
N TYR A 71 -21.93 18.69 6.41
CA TYR A 71 -22.42 20.04 6.63
C TYR A 71 -21.60 20.72 7.73
N ILE A 72 -20.67 21.57 7.31
CA ILE A 72 -19.95 22.48 8.20
C ILE A 72 -20.88 23.69 8.40
N ASP A 73 -21.42 23.85 9.61
CA ASP A 73 -22.23 25.02 9.95
C ASP A 73 -21.39 26.29 9.75
N GLN A 74 -21.83 27.16 8.82
CA GLN A 74 -21.23 28.46 8.65
C GLN A 74 -21.72 29.34 9.79
N GLU A 75 -20.98 29.33 10.91
CA GLU A 75 -21.25 30.22 12.02
C GLU A 75 -21.20 31.67 11.50
N GLU A 76 -22.38 32.28 11.52
CA GLU A 76 -22.71 33.59 10.98
C GLU A 76 -21.77 34.65 11.59
N THR A 77 -20.80 35.15 10.81
CA THR A 77 -20.03 36.33 11.20
C THR A 77 -20.91 37.58 11.09
N GLN A 78 -21.84 37.75 12.03
CA GLN A 78 -22.38 39.04 12.45
C GLN A 78 -21.97 39.20 13.92
N SER A 79 -21.03 40.04 14.31
CA SER A 79 -21.20 41.49 14.30
C SER A 79 -19.88 42.11 14.78
N ILE A 80 -19.21 42.90 13.95
CA ILE A 80 -18.35 43.97 14.45
C ILE A 80 -19.08 45.25 14.03
N ILE A 81 -19.83 45.81 14.98
CA ILE A 81 -20.29 47.20 14.96
C ILE A 81 -19.11 48.05 15.45
#